data_AF-A0A351EJ11-F1
#
_entry.id   AF-A0A351EJ11-F1
#
_cell.length_a   1.000
_cell.length_b   1.000
_cell.length_c   1.000
_cell.angle_alpha   90.00
_cell.angle_beta   90.00
_cell.angle_gamma   90.00
#
_symmetry.space_group_name_H-M   'P 1'
#
loop_
_entity.id
_entity.type
_entity.pdbx_description
1 polymer ?
#
loop_
_entity_poly.entity_id
_entity_poly.type
_entity_poly.pdbx_seq_one_letter_code
_entity_poly.pdbx_strand_id
1 'polypeptide(L)'
;MDNDGPYYDDFELGMIIPPLPAVTLTEADNVAYRMITGDQHFASADRNGYEQVSGSGTGLINPGLVMQFAIGQTTNATRKAIANLYYRSVRILAPVQVGETIRTTTTVLGLSDAKPKGDQHRGKVWLGIETSGDQGPVVQYERCALVASRSGSPGHSSDIPGPSDPAPLSELLSLVPDWNLKRFDATEWAPGEVRKDAMRDHVDLAPSLARMTFNQAFVHRDHSASIYGKRLVYGG
;
A
#
# COMPACT_ATOMS: atom_id res chain seq x y z
N MET A 1 23.43 16.23 2.56
CA MET A 1 22.90 15.77 1.27
C MET A 1 21.41 16.01 1.30
N ASP A 2 20.87 16.76 0.34
CA ASP A 2 19.44 17.06 0.30
C ASP A 2 18.65 15.76 0.23
N ASN A 3 17.76 15.56 1.21
CA ASN A 3 17.02 14.31 1.41
C ASN A 3 15.78 14.30 0.49
N ASP A 4 15.98 14.48 -0.80
CA ASP A 4 14.87 14.69 -1.76
C ASP A 4 14.34 13.37 -2.35
N GLY A 5 14.98 12.25 -2.05
CA GLY A 5 14.68 10.93 -2.64
C GLY A 5 15.38 10.70 -3.98
N PRO A 6 15.43 9.42 -4.43
CA PRO A 6 16.18 9.02 -5.62
C PRO A 6 15.52 9.49 -6.92
N TYR A 7 16.33 9.70 -7.94
CA TYR A 7 15.94 9.72 -9.34
C TYR A 7 16.04 8.33 -9.93
N TYR A 8 15.49 8.16 -11.13
CA TYR A 8 15.54 6.89 -11.85
C TYR A 8 16.97 6.35 -12.01
N ASP A 9 17.95 7.23 -12.23
CA ASP A 9 19.35 6.86 -12.47
C ASP A 9 20.08 6.35 -11.21
N ASP A 10 19.45 6.47 -10.03
CA ASP A 10 20.03 6.03 -8.76
C ASP A 10 19.64 4.58 -8.39
N PHE A 11 18.81 3.91 -9.21
CA PHE A 11 18.37 2.54 -8.95
C PHE A 11 19.21 1.51 -9.67
N GLU A 12 19.40 0.37 -9.01
CA GLU A 12 20.02 -0.82 -9.58
C GLU A 12 19.10 -2.03 -9.39
N LEU A 13 19.15 -2.98 -10.33
CA LEU A 13 18.42 -4.24 -10.20
C LEU A 13 18.88 -4.99 -8.95
N GLY A 14 17.94 -5.46 -8.13
CA GLY A 14 18.22 -6.13 -6.86
C GLY A 14 18.52 -5.19 -5.69
N MET A 15 18.55 -3.87 -5.91
CA MET A 15 18.75 -2.90 -4.84
C MET A 15 17.65 -3.02 -3.79
N ILE A 16 18.06 -3.17 -2.52
CA ILE A 16 17.18 -3.04 -1.36
C ILE A 16 17.18 -1.57 -0.95
N ILE A 17 15.99 -0.95 -0.94
CA ILE A 17 15.85 0.44 -0.51
C ILE A 17 16.01 0.50 1.01
N PRO A 18 16.84 1.41 1.56
CA PRO A 18 16.95 1.59 3.01
C PRO A 18 15.55 1.81 3.63
N PRO A 19 15.13 1.00 4.60
CA PRO A 19 13.76 1.05 5.09
C PRO A 19 13.49 2.32 5.90
N LEU A 20 12.24 2.78 5.89
CA LEU A 20 11.75 3.73 6.89
C LEU A 20 11.63 3.04 8.27
N PRO A 21 11.55 3.80 9.38
CA PRO A 21 11.40 3.22 10.70
C PRO A 21 10.23 2.24 10.80
N ALA A 22 10.45 1.17 11.55
CA ALA A 22 9.39 0.26 11.98
C ALA A 22 8.32 1.03 12.75
N VAL A 23 7.07 0.56 12.71
CA VAL A 23 5.95 1.20 13.41
C VAL A 23 5.18 0.17 14.21
N THR A 24 5.01 0.45 15.50
CA THR A 24 4.10 -0.30 16.38
C THR A 24 2.70 0.24 16.18
N LEU A 25 1.78 -0.64 15.76
CA LEU A 25 0.41 -0.25 15.45
C LEU A 25 -0.44 -0.29 16.72
N THR A 26 -1.27 0.74 16.89
CA THR A 26 -2.07 0.95 18.09
C THR A 26 -3.55 1.13 17.74
N GLU A 27 -4.41 1.13 18.75
CA GLU A 27 -5.84 1.45 18.58
C GLU A 27 -6.05 2.86 18.00
N ALA A 28 -5.14 3.80 18.28
CA ALA A 28 -5.23 5.16 17.76
C ALA A 28 -5.13 5.19 16.23
N ASP A 29 -4.35 4.28 15.64
CA ASP A 29 -4.20 4.18 14.19
C ASP A 29 -5.50 3.70 13.54
N ASN A 30 -6.19 2.72 14.14
CA ASN A 30 -7.53 2.30 13.71
C ASN A 30 -8.56 3.45 13.77
N VAL A 31 -8.56 4.21 14.88
CA VAL A 31 -9.46 5.36 15.04
C VAL A 31 -9.19 6.41 13.96
N ALA A 32 -7.92 6.77 13.73
CA ALA A 32 -7.54 7.75 12.73
C ALA A 32 -7.88 7.27 11.30
N TYR A 33 -7.63 6.01 10.99
CA TYR A 33 -7.97 5.43 9.68
C TYR A 33 -9.47 5.47 9.42
N ARG A 34 -10.27 4.96 10.36
CA ARG A 34 -11.74 4.96 10.25
C ARG A 34 -12.33 6.37 10.18
N MET A 35 -11.74 7.33 10.89
CA MET A 35 -12.16 8.74 10.80
C MET A 35 -11.99 9.31 9.38
N ILE A 36 -10.95 8.88 8.66
CA ILE A 36 -10.64 9.37 7.31
C ILE A 36 -11.40 8.57 6.23
N THR A 37 -11.50 7.26 6.38
CA THR A 37 -12.04 6.38 5.32
C THR A 37 -13.48 5.97 5.52
N GLY A 38 -14.03 6.15 6.72
CA GLY A 38 -15.35 5.64 7.08
C GLY A 38 -15.44 4.11 7.17
N ASP A 39 -14.32 3.39 7.11
CA ASP A 39 -14.31 1.92 7.05
C ASP A 39 -15.03 1.27 8.26
N GLN A 40 -16.01 0.42 7.96
CA GLN A 40 -16.89 -0.25 8.91
C GLN A 40 -16.47 -1.70 9.24
N HIS A 41 -15.23 -2.08 8.95
CA HIS A 41 -14.74 -3.45 9.16
C HIS A 41 -14.96 -3.93 10.60
N PHE A 42 -15.97 -4.80 10.77
CA PHE A 42 -16.50 -5.31 12.04
C PHE A 42 -15.41 -5.61 13.08
N ALA A 43 -14.48 -6.51 12.76
CA ALA A 43 -13.48 -6.97 13.73
C ALA A 43 -12.45 -5.89 14.14
N SER A 44 -12.26 -4.83 13.35
CA SER A 44 -11.40 -3.71 13.72
C SER A 44 -12.15 -2.59 14.46
N ALA A 45 -13.49 -2.63 14.42
CA ALA A 45 -14.36 -1.70 15.12
C ALA A 45 -14.84 -2.23 16.47
N ASP A 46 -15.01 -3.56 16.59
CA ASP A 46 -15.48 -4.24 17.78
C ASP A 46 -14.44 -5.28 18.26
N ARG A 47 -13.71 -4.93 19.33
CA ARG A 47 -12.73 -5.83 19.96
C ARG A 47 -13.39 -7.09 20.51
N ASN A 48 -14.57 -6.98 21.13
CA ASN A 48 -15.27 -8.15 21.69
C ASN A 48 -15.76 -9.06 20.56
N GLY A 49 -16.20 -8.46 19.46
CA GLY A 49 -16.54 -9.17 18.23
C GLY A 49 -15.35 -9.91 17.64
N TYR A 50 -14.18 -9.26 17.59
CA TYR A 50 -12.95 -9.89 17.13
C TYR A 50 -12.48 -11.03 18.04
N GLU A 51 -12.53 -10.86 19.36
CA GLU A 51 -12.21 -11.91 20.33
C GLU A 51 -13.11 -13.14 20.14
N GLN A 52 -14.40 -12.93 19.89
CA GLN A 52 -15.34 -14.03 19.65
C GLN A 52 -15.06 -14.82 18.37
N VAL A 53 -14.60 -14.17 17.30
CA VAL A 53 -14.29 -14.87 16.03
C VAL A 53 -12.89 -15.44 15.99
N SER A 54 -11.91 -14.75 16.58
CA SER A 54 -10.49 -15.10 16.46
C SER A 54 -9.91 -15.80 17.68
N GLY A 55 -10.56 -15.69 18.84
CA GLY A 55 -10.01 -16.09 20.14
C GLY A 55 -8.89 -15.18 20.66
N SER A 56 -8.54 -14.10 19.94
CA SER A 56 -7.50 -13.17 20.37
C SER A 56 -8.01 -12.24 21.49
N GLY A 57 -7.21 -12.10 22.56
CA GLY A 57 -7.47 -11.12 23.63
C GLY A 57 -7.06 -9.68 23.30
N THR A 58 -6.57 -9.42 22.09
CA THR A 58 -6.17 -8.10 21.59
C THR A 58 -7.14 -7.59 20.52
N GLY A 59 -6.99 -6.34 20.06
CA GLY A 59 -7.74 -5.82 18.91
C GLY A 59 -7.11 -6.18 17.57
N LEU A 60 -7.90 -6.21 16.50
CA LEU A 60 -7.42 -6.30 15.12
C LEU A 60 -7.04 -4.92 14.60
N ILE A 61 -5.86 -4.78 13.99
CA ILE A 61 -5.55 -3.63 13.14
C ILE A 61 -6.23 -3.82 11.79
N ASN A 62 -6.96 -2.81 11.33
CA ASN A 62 -7.70 -2.87 10.08
C ASN A 62 -6.76 -3.28 8.90
N PRO A 63 -7.10 -4.31 8.11
CA PRO A 63 -6.24 -4.80 7.03
C PRO A 63 -5.98 -3.75 5.94
N GLY A 64 -6.95 -2.86 5.67
CA GLY A 64 -6.77 -1.70 4.81
C GLY A 64 -5.70 -0.75 5.35
N LEU A 65 -5.73 -0.45 6.66
CA LEU A 65 -4.70 0.35 7.32
C LEU A 65 -3.30 -0.29 7.27
N VAL A 66 -3.21 -1.61 7.49
CA VAL A 66 -1.93 -2.34 7.34
C VAL A 66 -1.36 -2.13 5.93
N MET A 67 -2.21 -2.22 4.90
CA MET A 67 -1.80 -1.95 3.52
C MET A 67 -1.35 -0.49 3.32
N GLN A 68 -2.03 0.49 3.93
CA GLN A 68 -1.63 1.89 3.82
C GLN A 68 -0.24 2.15 4.42
N PHE A 69 0.09 1.52 5.57
CA PHE A 69 1.44 1.57 6.12
C PHE A 69 2.46 0.83 5.24
N ALA A 70 2.12 -0.36 4.76
CA ALA A 70 2.97 -1.13 3.86
C ALA A 70 3.31 -0.35 2.58
N ILE A 71 2.39 0.46 2.06
CA ILE A 71 2.66 1.36 0.92
C ILE A 71 3.48 2.56 1.36
N GLY A 72 3.02 3.29 2.38
CA GLY A 72 3.67 4.52 2.82
C GLY A 72 5.14 4.32 3.21
N GLN A 73 5.47 3.21 3.87
CA GLN A 73 6.85 2.87 4.25
C GLN A 73 7.80 2.68 3.05
N THR A 74 7.29 2.45 1.84
CA THR A 74 8.10 2.26 0.61
C THR A 74 8.31 3.55 -0.19
N THR A 75 7.64 4.64 0.20
CA THR A 75 7.58 5.85 -0.63
C THR A 75 8.83 6.72 -0.53
N ASN A 76 9.77 6.39 0.36
CA ASN A 76 11.11 6.96 0.34
C ASN A 76 11.86 6.61 -0.96
N ALA A 77 11.57 5.45 -1.56
CA ALA A 77 12.02 5.11 -2.91
C ALA A 77 11.38 6.01 -3.98
N THR A 78 10.21 6.61 -3.72
CA THR A 78 9.39 7.25 -4.77
C THR A 78 8.92 8.64 -4.41
N ARG A 79 9.72 9.41 -3.66
CA ARG A 79 9.37 10.79 -3.29
C ARG A 79 9.07 11.67 -4.51
N LYS A 80 9.83 11.44 -5.59
CA LYS A 80 9.76 12.13 -6.88
C LYS A 80 9.02 11.35 -7.97
N ALA A 81 8.25 10.32 -7.62
CA ALA A 81 7.49 9.59 -8.62
C ALA A 81 6.47 10.51 -9.30
N ILE A 82 6.44 10.44 -10.63
CA ILE A 82 5.47 11.12 -11.48
C ILE A 82 4.10 10.44 -11.32
N ALA A 83 4.10 9.11 -11.27
CA ALA A 83 2.92 8.30 -11.05
C ALA A 83 3.30 6.92 -10.52
N ASN A 84 2.38 6.28 -9.79
CA ASN A 84 2.38 4.83 -9.60
C ASN A 84 1.49 4.23 -10.69
N LEU A 85 2.04 3.37 -11.55
CA LEU A 85 1.34 2.84 -12.72
C LEU A 85 0.32 1.76 -12.33
N TYR A 86 0.66 0.93 -11.34
CA TYR A 86 -0.23 -0.10 -10.79
C TYR A 86 0.33 -0.65 -9.47
N TYR A 87 -0.56 -1.30 -8.71
CA TYR A 87 -0.23 -2.31 -7.71
C TYR A 87 -0.66 -3.67 -8.27
N ARG A 88 0.10 -4.73 -8.01
CA ARG A 88 -0.22 -6.09 -8.49
C ARG A 88 0.16 -7.12 -7.44
N SER A 89 -0.36 -8.34 -7.61
CA SER A 89 -0.06 -9.48 -6.73
C SER A 89 -0.30 -9.17 -5.24
N VAL A 90 -1.28 -8.31 -4.91
CA VAL A 90 -1.50 -7.88 -3.52
C VAL A 90 -2.01 -9.07 -2.69
N ARG A 91 -1.35 -9.33 -1.56
CA ARG A 91 -1.72 -10.37 -0.60
C ARG A 91 -1.63 -9.80 0.82
N ILE A 92 -2.69 -10.03 1.59
CA ILE A 92 -2.68 -9.91 3.05
C ILE A 92 -2.52 -11.33 3.57
N LEU A 93 -1.37 -11.59 4.21
CA LEU A 93 -0.91 -12.93 4.55
C LEU A 93 -1.34 -13.37 5.95
N ALA A 94 -1.47 -12.41 6.87
CA ALA A 94 -1.86 -12.66 8.24
C ALA A 94 -2.57 -11.43 8.84
N PRO A 95 -3.52 -11.64 9.78
CA PRO A 95 -4.07 -10.55 10.59
C PRO A 95 -2.97 -9.91 11.44
N VAL A 96 -3.00 -8.58 11.58
CA VAL A 96 -2.10 -7.83 12.47
C VAL A 96 -2.89 -7.40 13.70
N GLN A 97 -2.34 -7.66 14.87
CA GLN A 97 -2.95 -7.32 16.15
C GLN A 97 -2.43 -5.99 16.70
N VAL A 98 -3.26 -5.34 17.49
CA VAL A 98 -2.89 -4.12 18.22
C VAL A 98 -1.68 -4.42 19.12
N GLY A 99 -0.65 -3.58 18.99
CA GLY A 99 0.63 -3.71 19.69
C GLY A 99 1.73 -4.38 18.87
N GLU A 100 1.42 -4.97 17.71
CA GLU A 100 2.44 -5.51 16.83
C GLU A 100 3.25 -4.42 16.12
N THR A 101 4.53 -4.70 15.88
CA THR A 101 5.44 -3.82 15.15
C THR A 101 5.69 -4.32 13.74
N ILE A 102 5.31 -3.52 12.74
CA ILE A 102 5.53 -3.85 11.32
C ILE A 102 6.80 -3.21 10.74
N ARG A 103 7.43 -3.95 9.83
CA ARG A 103 8.66 -3.57 9.10
C ARG A 103 8.46 -3.88 7.63
N THR A 104 8.84 -2.96 6.75
CA THR A 104 8.67 -3.13 5.31
C THR A 104 10.02 -3.09 4.58
N THR A 105 10.26 -4.11 3.76
CA THR A 105 11.39 -4.19 2.84
C THR A 105 10.91 -3.88 1.43
N THR A 106 11.68 -3.09 0.69
CA THR A 106 11.41 -2.74 -0.71
C THR A 106 12.62 -3.11 -1.56
N THR A 107 12.40 -3.92 -2.60
CA THR A 107 13.46 -4.41 -3.50
C THR A 107 13.15 -3.99 -4.93
N VAL A 108 14.15 -3.52 -5.67
CA VAL A 108 14.04 -3.23 -7.11
C VAL A 108 14.08 -4.54 -7.89
N LEU A 109 12.94 -4.91 -8.47
CA LEU A 109 12.77 -6.13 -9.26
C LEU A 109 13.05 -5.93 -10.75
N GLY A 110 12.99 -4.69 -11.25
CA GLY A 110 13.23 -4.39 -12.65
C GLY A 110 13.28 -2.90 -12.94
N LEU A 111 14.03 -2.54 -13.99
CA LEU A 111 14.19 -1.19 -14.48
C LEU A 111 13.97 -1.18 -16.00
N SER A 112 13.18 -0.23 -16.48
CA SER A 112 12.88 -0.12 -17.91
C SER A 112 12.71 1.34 -18.29
N ASP A 113 13.50 1.78 -19.28
CA ASP A 113 13.44 3.15 -19.76
C ASP A 113 12.05 3.43 -20.35
N ALA A 114 11.48 4.58 -19.98
CA ALA A 114 10.19 5.01 -20.50
C ALA A 114 10.39 6.08 -21.56
N LYS A 115 9.46 6.14 -22.52
CA LYS A 115 9.49 7.19 -23.55
C LYS A 115 9.46 8.58 -22.89
N PRO A 116 10.43 9.47 -23.21
CA PRO A 116 10.43 10.84 -22.70
C PRO A 116 9.14 11.59 -23.04
N LYS A 117 8.80 12.60 -22.24
CA LYS A 117 7.70 13.53 -22.53
C LYS A 117 8.26 14.94 -22.63
N GLY A 118 8.48 15.40 -23.86
CA GLY A 118 9.31 16.59 -24.10
C GLY A 118 10.73 16.32 -23.58
N ASP A 119 11.28 17.27 -22.84
CA ASP A 119 12.63 17.16 -22.26
C ASP A 119 12.68 16.36 -20.95
N GLN A 120 11.53 15.88 -20.45
CA GLN A 120 11.49 15.07 -19.23
C GLN A 120 11.78 13.60 -19.54
N HIS A 121 13.00 13.17 -19.20
CA HIS A 121 13.39 11.77 -19.15
C HIS A 121 12.87 11.08 -17.90
N ARG A 122 12.58 9.77 -18.01
CA ARG A 122 11.89 9.00 -16.98
C ARG A 122 12.03 7.50 -17.23
N GLY A 123 11.85 6.72 -16.19
CA GLY A 123 11.89 5.27 -16.25
C GLY A 123 10.91 4.60 -15.30
N LYS A 124 10.61 3.34 -15.60
CA LYS A 124 9.78 2.46 -14.78
C LYS A 124 10.68 1.76 -13.78
N VAL A 125 10.31 1.83 -12.51
CA VAL A 125 10.94 1.10 -11.41
C VAL A 125 9.91 0.11 -10.87
N TRP A 126 10.13 -1.17 -11.13
CA TRP A 126 9.32 -2.25 -10.59
C TRP A 126 9.87 -2.64 -9.22
N LEU A 127 9.01 -2.55 -8.21
CA LEU A 127 9.35 -2.75 -6.81
C LEU A 127 8.57 -3.93 -6.26
N GLY A 128 9.27 -4.82 -5.54
CA GLY A 128 8.71 -5.86 -4.70
C GLY A 128 8.70 -5.40 -3.25
N ILE A 129 7.58 -5.64 -2.56
CA ILE A 129 7.36 -5.16 -1.20
C ILE A 129 6.94 -6.33 -0.33
N GLU A 130 7.62 -6.47 0.80
CA GLU A 130 7.30 -7.42 1.85
C GLU A 130 7.24 -6.68 3.18
N THR A 131 6.10 -6.79 3.86
CA THR A 131 5.91 -6.28 5.21
C THR A 131 5.77 -7.46 6.16
N SER A 132 6.51 -7.44 7.26
CA SER A 132 6.41 -8.42 8.35
C SER A 132 5.98 -7.74 9.65
N GLY A 133 5.13 -8.42 10.42
CA GLY A 133 4.82 -8.12 11.81
C GLY A 133 5.71 -8.92 12.76
N ASP A 134 5.34 -8.98 14.03
CA ASP A 134 6.15 -9.69 15.04
C ASP A 134 6.00 -11.22 14.91
N GLN A 135 4.92 -11.69 14.28
CA GLN A 135 4.65 -13.11 14.04
C GLN A 135 5.06 -13.62 12.65
N GLY A 136 5.64 -12.77 11.79
CA GLY A 136 6.07 -13.16 10.44
C GLY A 136 5.52 -12.26 9.32
N PRO A 137 5.52 -12.72 8.07
CA PRO A 137 5.03 -11.96 6.92
C PRO A 137 3.53 -11.61 7.05
N VAL A 138 3.17 -10.36 6.76
CA VAL A 138 1.78 -9.86 6.87
C VAL A 138 1.24 -9.32 5.56
N VAL A 139 2.07 -8.69 4.72
CA VAL A 139 1.67 -8.16 3.42
C VAL A 139 2.77 -8.44 2.40
N GLN A 140 2.38 -8.83 1.19
CA GLN A 140 3.26 -8.90 0.04
C GLN A 140 2.54 -8.34 -1.19
N TYR A 141 3.24 -7.51 -1.95
CA TYR A 141 2.74 -6.99 -3.22
C TYR A 141 3.88 -6.43 -4.07
N GLU A 142 3.56 -6.06 -5.30
CA GLU A 142 4.48 -5.33 -6.17
C GLU A 142 3.83 -4.06 -6.70
N ARG A 143 4.65 -3.06 -7.02
CA ARG A 143 4.19 -1.83 -7.68
C ARG A 143 5.18 -1.35 -8.71
N CYS A 144 4.70 -0.65 -9.72
CA CYS A 144 5.57 0.00 -10.70
C CYS A 144 5.43 1.52 -10.60
N ALA A 145 6.53 2.21 -10.29
CA ALA A 145 6.57 3.66 -10.26
C ALA A 145 7.22 4.22 -11.53
N LEU A 146 6.70 5.33 -12.03
CA LEU A 146 7.33 6.12 -13.08
C LEU A 146 8.10 7.26 -12.41
N VAL A 147 9.43 7.24 -12.51
CA VAL A 147 10.33 8.16 -11.81
C VAL A 147 11.09 9.00 -12.82
N ALA A 148 11.29 10.29 -12.52
CA ALA A 148 12.08 11.19 -13.36
C ALA A 148 13.56 10.79 -13.35
N SER A 149 14.23 10.94 -14.50
CA SER A 149 15.70 10.86 -14.63
C SER A 149 16.30 12.27 -14.61
N ARG A 150 17.57 12.37 -14.16
CA ARG A 150 18.35 13.60 -14.17
C ARG A 150 18.96 13.88 -15.55
N SER A 151 19.45 12.85 -16.23
CA SER A 151 20.41 13.01 -17.34
C SER A 151 20.09 12.19 -18.58
N GLY A 152 19.01 11.40 -18.59
CA GLY A 152 18.57 10.72 -19.81
C GLY A 152 17.93 9.35 -19.60
N SER A 153 18.30 8.41 -20.46
CA SER A 153 17.80 7.04 -20.48
C SER A 153 19.02 6.11 -20.36
N PRO A 154 19.28 5.50 -19.19
CA PRO A 154 20.46 4.67 -18.92
C PRO A 154 20.53 3.37 -19.73
N GLY A 155 19.51 3.02 -20.50
CA GLY A 155 19.45 1.82 -21.34
C GLY A 155 18.85 0.60 -20.64
N HIS A 156 18.17 0.76 -19.51
CA HIS A 156 17.53 -0.38 -18.85
C HIS A 156 16.33 -0.89 -19.65
N SER A 157 16.19 -2.22 -19.69
CA SER A 157 15.24 -2.90 -20.57
C SER A 157 14.64 -4.16 -19.94
N SER A 158 14.55 -4.22 -18.61
CA SER A 158 13.85 -5.32 -17.92
C SER A 158 12.43 -5.47 -18.47
N ASP A 159 11.99 -6.72 -18.63
CA ASP A 159 10.58 -7.02 -18.90
C ASP A 159 9.80 -6.81 -17.60
N ILE A 160 9.05 -5.71 -17.53
CA ILE A 160 8.25 -5.33 -16.37
C ILE A 160 6.81 -5.77 -16.63
N PRO A 161 6.29 -6.75 -15.87
CA PRO A 161 5.00 -7.33 -16.16
C PRO A 161 3.89 -6.36 -15.74
N GLY A 162 2.84 -6.23 -16.55
CA GLY A 162 1.72 -5.30 -16.31
C GLY A 162 0.86 -5.63 -15.08
N PRO A 163 -0.34 -5.05 -14.94
CA PRO A 163 -1.30 -5.48 -13.92
C PRO A 163 -1.57 -6.99 -14.03
N SER A 164 -1.72 -7.65 -12.88
CA SER A 164 -2.05 -9.09 -12.82
C SER A 164 -3.55 -9.31 -12.85
N ASP A 165 -4.01 -10.38 -13.51
CA ASP A 165 -5.35 -10.90 -13.27
C ASP A 165 -5.51 -11.33 -11.80
N PRO A 166 -6.73 -11.30 -11.24
CA PRO A 166 -6.99 -11.82 -9.91
C PRO A 166 -6.53 -13.28 -9.79
N ALA A 167 -5.85 -13.61 -8.69
CA ALA A 167 -5.45 -14.99 -8.46
C ALA A 167 -6.66 -15.90 -8.27
N PRO A 168 -6.57 -17.18 -8.69
CA PRO A 168 -7.58 -18.18 -8.39
C PRO A 168 -7.88 -18.23 -6.90
N LEU A 169 -9.17 -18.34 -6.53
CA LEU A 169 -9.60 -18.41 -5.14
C LEU A 169 -8.87 -19.51 -4.35
N SER A 170 -8.58 -20.64 -4.99
CA SER A 170 -7.84 -21.77 -4.40
C SER A 170 -6.47 -21.39 -3.86
N GLU A 171 -5.80 -20.40 -4.45
CA GLU A 171 -4.49 -19.90 -3.98
C GLU A 171 -4.62 -18.98 -2.76
N LEU A 172 -5.82 -18.46 -2.49
CA LEU A 172 -6.09 -17.53 -1.39
C LEU A 172 -6.70 -18.23 -0.18
N LEU A 173 -7.21 -19.47 -0.33
CA LEU A 173 -7.88 -20.19 0.75
C LEU A 173 -6.99 -20.38 1.98
N SER A 174 -5.69 -20.59 1.79
CA SER A 174 -4.74 -20.74 2.90
C SER A 174 -4.46 -19.43 3.65
N LEU A 175 -4.86 -18.28 3.10
CA LEU A 175 -4.69 -16.96 3.73
C LEU A 175 -5.91 -16.56 4.56
N VAL A 176 -7.03 -17.28 4.43
CA VAL A 176 -8.22 -17.03 5.24
C VAL A 176 -7.92 -17.47 6.68
N PRO A 177 -8.04 -16.58 7.67
CA PRO A 177 -7.80 -16.94 9.05
C PRO A 177 -8.86 -17.95 9.53
N ASP A 178 -8.48 -18.84 10.45
CA ASP A 178 -9.39 -19.82 11.06
C ASP A 178 -10.31 -19.16 12.10
N TRP A 179 -11.18 -18.26 11.62
CA TRP A 179 -12.12 -17.52 12.44
C TRP A 179 -13.47 -18.24 12.53
N ASN A 180 -14.02 -18.32 13.74
CA ASN A 180 -15.32 -18.92 13.99
C ASN A 180 -16.46 -17.93 13.68
N LEU A 181 -16.90 -17.91 12.43
CA LEU A 181 -18.00 -17.04 11.97
C LEU A 181 -19.41 -17.62 12.21
N LYS A 182 -19.54 -18.82 12.80
CA LYS A 182 -20.84 -19.52 12.96
C LYS A 182 -21.89 -18.76 13.76
N ARG A 183 -21.47 -17.74 14.52
CA ARG A 183 -22.35 -16.91 15.34
C ARG A 183 -22.97 -15.73 14.58
N PHE A 184 -22.53 -15.48 13.35
CA PHE A 184 -23.02 -14.39 12.52
C PHE A 184 -23.97 -14.94 11.46
N ASP A 185 -25.05 -14.20 11.23
CA ASP A 185 -25.93 -14.46 10.11
C ASP A 185 -25.19 -14.13 8.81
N ALA A 186 -25.09 -15.10 7.91
CA ALA A 186 -24.55 -14.88 6.59
C ALA A 186 -25.55 -14.01 5.79
N THR A 187 -25.08 -12.87 5.30
CA THR A 187 -25.82 -12.16 4.24
C THR A 187 -25.49 -12.84 2.92
N GLU A 188 -26.45 -13.58 2.37
CA GLU A 188 -26.24 -14.24 1.08
C GLU A 188 -26.02 -13.22 -0.04
N TRP A 189 -25.08 -13.56 -0.93
CA TRP A 189 -24.81 -12.82 -2.15
C TRP A 189 -24.57 -13.83 -3.29
N ALA A 190 -25.46 -13.84 -4.27
CA ALA A 190 -25.35 -14.73 -5.41
C ALA A 190 -24.19 -14.31 -6.35
N PRO A 191 -23.43 -15.26 -6.92
CA PRO A 191 -22.44 -14.94 -7.95
C PRO A 191 -23.06 -14.16 -9.11
N GLY A 192 -22.49 -12.98 -9.40
CA GLY A 192 -22.95 -12.09 -10.47
C GLY A 192 -24.04 -11.08 -10.07
N GLU A 193 -24.57 -11.13 -8.85
CA GLU A 193 -25.45 -10.08 -8.33
C GLU A 193 -24.65 -8.78 -8.14
N VAL A 194 -25.22 -7.65 -8.58
CA VAL A 194 -24.61 -6.32 -8.46
C VAL A 194 -25.38 -5.51 -7.42
N ARG A 195 -24.68 -5.06 -6.37
CA ARG A 195 -25.21 -4.08 -5.41
C ARG A 195 -24.58 -2.72 -5.65
N LYS A 196 -25.40 -1.67 -5.58
CA LYS A 196 -24.93 -0.29 -5.70
C LYS A 196 -24.85 0.29 -4.30
N ASP A 197 -23.66 0.75 -3.93
CA ASP A 197 -23.55 1.66 -2.80
C ASP A 197 -24.04 3.04 -3.25
N ALA A 198 -25.08 3.55 -2.57
CA ALA A 198 -25.63 4.87 -2.84
C ALA A 198 -24.83 5.98 -2.16
N MET A 199 -23.97 5.63 -1.20
CA MET A 199 -23.13 6.56 -0.48
C MET A 199 -22.17 7.26 -1.45
N ARG A 200 -22.03 8.56 -1.26
CA ARG A 200 -21.00 9.38 -1.90
C ARG A 200 -20.21 9.97 -0.77
N ASP A 201 -18.93 9.65 -0.71
CA ASP A 201 -18.06 10.18 0.33
C ASP A 201 -17.28 11.41 -0.15
N HIS A 202 -16.95 12.29 0.78
CA HIS A 202 -16.14 13.46 0.50
C HIS A 202 -14.67 13.13 0.74
N VAL A 203 -13.83 13.38 -0.26
CA VAL A 203 -12.38 13.27 -0.09
C VAL A 203 -11.86 14.49 0.69
N ASP A 204 -11.80 14.35 2.00
CA ASP A 204 -11.07 15.24 2.89
C ASP A 204 -9.89 14.51 3.55
N LEU A 205 -9.09 15.24 4.34
CA LEU A 205 -7.99 14.69 5.16
C LEU A 205 -6.93 13.83 4.44
N ALA A 206 -6.88 13.79 3.10
CA ALA A 206 -5.92 12.99 2.33
C ALA A 206 -4.44 13.21 2.73
N PRO A 207 -3.96 14.46 3.00
CA PRO A 207 -2.61 14.66 3.51
C PRO A 207 -2.39 14.06 4.91
N SER A 208 -3.44 13.95 5.73
CA SER A 208 -3.37 13.31 7.05
C SER A 208 -3.17 11.80 6.92
N LEU A 209 -3.88 11.14 5.99
CA LEU A 209 -3.65 9.72 5.68
C LEU A 209 -2.22 9.48 5.22
N ALA A 210 -1.71 10.31 4.29
CA ALA A 210 -0.32 10.23 3.84
C ALA A 210 0.70 10.48 4.97
N ARG A 211 0.35 11.32 5.97
CA ARG A 211 1.23 11.59 7.12
C ARG A 211 1.28 10.42 8.09
N MET A 212 0.13 9.92 8.50
CA MET A 212 0.06 8.86 9.51
C MET A 212 0.75 7.58 9.03
N THR A 213 0.74 7.30 7.72
CA THR A 213 1.33 6.07 7.16
C THR A 213 2.76 6.21 6.65
N PHE A 214 3.43 7.32 6.97
CA PHE A 214 4.78 7.64 6.50
C PHE A 214 4.92 7.77 4.97
N ASN A 215 3.83 8.04 4.26
CA ASN A 215 3.90 8.33 2.83
C ASN A 215 4.60 9.68 2.57
N GLN A 216 5.76 9.62 1.93
CA GLN A 216 6.68 10.71 1.61
C GLN A 216 6.62 11.18 0.16
N ALA A 217 5.67 10.69 -0.66
CA ALA A 217 5.53 11.17 -2.03
C ALA A 217 5.10 12.65 -2.05
N PHE A 218 5.89 13.49 -2.72
CA PHE A 218 5.70 14.95 -2.66
C PHE A 218 4.37 15.39 -3.24
N VAL A 219 3.87 14.71 -4.27
CA VAL A 219 2.59 15.03 -4.94
C VAL A 219 1.39 15.05 -3.99
N HIS A 220 1.44 14.38 -2.83
CA HIS A 220 0.35 14.37 -1.85
C HIS A 220 0.39 15.55 -0.87
N ARG A 221 1.51 16.28 -0.81
CA ARG A 221 1.75 17.33 0.20
C ARG A 221 2.10 18.67 -0.42
N ASP A 222 2.75 18.66 -1.57
CA ASP A 222 3.19 19.84 -2.31
C ASP A 222 2.42 19.94 -3.63
N HIS A 223 1.73 21.07 -3.84
CA HIS A 223 0.99 21.31 -5.07
C HIS A 223 1.89 21.58 -6.28
N SER A 224 3.14 22.02 -6.04
CA SER A 224 4.13 22.29 -7.10
C SER A 224 4.78 21.01 -7.63
N ALA A 225 4.74 19.91 -6.86
CA ALA A 225 5.30 18.62 -7.27
C ALA A 225 4.46 17.89 -8.33
N SER A 226 3.28 18.41 -8.66
CA SER A 226 2.33 17.83 -9.61
C SER A 226 2.20 18.70 -10.85
N ILE A 227 2.08 18.05 -12.02
CA ILE A 227 1.87 18.73 -13.32
C ILE A 227 0.56 19.52 -13.39
N TYR A 228 -0.36 19.29 -12.46
CA TYR A 228 -1.66 19.95 -12.42
C TYR A 228 -1.65 21.21 -11.54
N GLY A 229 -0.53 21.55 -10.90
CA GLY A 229 -0.45 22.67 -9.95
C GLY A 229 -1.34 22.46 -8.72
N LYS A 230 -1.73 21.22 -8.43
CA LYS A 230 -2.58 20.79 -7.32
C LYS A 230 -2.00 19.52 -6.71
N ARG A 231 -2.19 19.35 -5.40
CA ARG A 231 -1.90 18.07 -4.74
C ARG A 231 -2.72 16.96 -5.39
N LEU A 232 -2.11 15.80 -5.55
CA LEU A 232 -2.78 14.57 -5.93
C LEU A 232 -3.19 13.82 -4.67
N VAL A 233 -4.43 13.38 -4.61
CA VAL A 233 -4.89 12.48 -3.55
C VAL A 233 -4.11 11.16 -3.70
N TYR A 234 -3.68 10.61 -2.57
CA TYR A 234 -3.07 9.29 -2.53
C TYR A 234 -4.11 8.25 -3.00
N GLY A 235 -3.74 7.37 -3.91
CA GLY A 235 -4.69 6.42 -4.51
C GLY A 235 -5.16 5.30 -3.58
N GLY A 236 -4.49 5.12 -2.43
CA GLY A 236 -4.92 4.21 -1.37
C GLY A 236 -5.96 4.82 -0.45
#